data_AF-A0A929K7B6-F1
#
_entry.id   AF-A0A929K7B6-F1
#
_cell.length_a   1.000
_cell.length_b   1.000
_cell.length_c   1.000
_cell.angle_alpha   90.00
_cell.angle_beta   90.00
_cell.angle_gamma   90.00
#
_symmetry.space_group_name_H-M   'P 1'
#
loop_
_entity.id
_entity.type
_entity.pdbx_description
1 polymer ?
#
loop_
_entity_poly.entity_id
_entity_poly.type
_entity_poly.pdbx_seq_one_letter_code
_entity_poly.pdbx_strand_id
1 'polypeptide(L)'
;LGYSSSGVVLEVGKTITDIAVGDKVACAGAGYANHAEIINVPRNLVCKIPENVDFDEAAFTTVGAIAMHGIRRAQVQFGDNVVVIGLGLLGQIATQILKAAGAHVIGIDLMKERVALAKELGGADICFTAGNDAVDNVLKYTDGIGADSIIIYAATTSNEPVKQAMQMARKKGRVIVVGAVGMDLDRSPFYEKELDFLISCSYGPGRYEKRTLD
;
A
#
# COMPACT_ATOMS: atom_id res chain seq x y z
N LEU A 1 11.17 -13.35 -13.28
CA LEU A 1 10.91 -12.10 -12.51
C LEU A 1 9.54 -11.59 -12.90
N GLY A 2 8.89 -10.76 -12.07
CA GLY A 2 7.56 -10.22 -12.33
C GLY A 2 6.48 -10.82 -11.42
N TYR A 3 5.49 -9.99 -11.08
CA TYR A 3 4.31 -10.38 -10.30
C TYR A 3 3.10 -9.48 -10.55
N SER A 4 3.20 -8.58 -11.52
CA SER A 4 2.17 -7.63 -11.94
C SER A 4 2.31 -7.41 -13.44
N SER A 5 1.26 -7.67 -14.18
CA SER A 5 1.24 -7.49 -15.64
C SER A 5 -0.17 -7.17 -16.12
N SER A 6 -0.29 -6.80 -17.39
CA SER A 6 -1.55 -6.59 -18.08
C SER A 6 -1.45 -7.19 -19.48
N GLY A 7 -2.58 -7.57 -20.08
CA GLY A 7 -2.58 -8.21 -21.40
C GLY A 7 -3.97 -8.60 -21.87
N VAL A 8 -4.02 -9.37 -22.96
CA VAL A 8 -5.25 -9.87 -23.56
C VAL A 8 -5.37 -11.37 -23.33
N VAL A 9 -6.57 -11.82 -22.97
CA VAL A 9 -6.87 -13.23 -22.75
C VAL A 9 -6.82 -13.99 -24.08
N LEU A 10 -5.96 -15.01 -24.15
CA LEU A 10 -5.82 -15.89 -25.33
C LEU A 10 -6.70 -17.14 -25.21
N GLU A 11 -6.76 -17.73 -24.01
CA GLU A 11 -7.52 -18.92 -23.70
C GLU A 11 -8.07 -18.83 -22.28
N VAL A 12 -9.16 -19.56 -22.01
CA VAL A 12 -9.87 -19.55 -20.72
C VAL A 12 -10.18 -21.00 -20.31
N GLY A 13 -9.95 -21.33 -19.05
CA GLY A 13 -10.32 -22.63 -18.47
C GLY A 13 -11.82 -22.88 -18.54
N LYS A 14 -12.23 -24.16 -18.67
CA LYS A 14 -13.63 -24.53 -18.97
C LYS A 14 -14.63 -24.10 -17.91
N THR A 15 -14.16 -23.90 -16.68
CA THR A 15 -14.97 -23.56 -15.51
C THR A 15 -15.15 -22.05 -15.32
N ILE A 16 -14.42 -21.23 -16.07
CA ILE A 16 -14.43 -19.76 -15.96
C ILE A 16 -15.51 -19.21 -16.90
N THR A 17 -16.47 -18.46 -16.35
CA THR A 17 -17.64 -17.96 -17.08
C THR A 17 -17.69 -16.44 -17.18
N ASP A 18 -16.84 -15.73 -16.45
CA ASP A 18 -16.87 -14.28 -16.32
C ASP A 18 -15.75 -13.55 -17.07
N ILE A 19 -14.82 -14.29 -17.68
CA ILE A 19 -13.74 -13.80 -18.54
C ILE A 19 -13.83 -14.53 -19.88
N ALA A 20 -13.60 -13.82 -20.98
CA ALA A 20 -13.61 -14.36 -22.35
C ALA A 20 -12.31 -14.06 -23.09
N VAL A 21 -12.03 -14.84 -24.13
CA VAL A 21 -10.94 -14.56 -25.08
C VAL A 21 -11.12 -13.17 -25.68
N GLY A 22 -10.05 -12.39 -25.73
CA GLY A 22 -10.07 -10.99 -26.18
C GLY A 22 -10.29 -9.96 -25.06
N ASP A 23 -10.70 -10.37 -23.86
CA ASP A 23 -10.80 -9.45 -22.73
C ASP A 23 -9.42 -8.88 -22.37
N LYS A 24 -9.37 -7.57 -22.07
CA LYS A 24 -8.21 -6.92 -21.46
C LYS A 24 -8.20 -7.21 -19.97
N VAL A 25 -7.08 -7.70 -19.44
CA VAL A 25 -6.96 -8.11 -18.04
C VAL A 25 -5.67 -7.62 -17.39
N ALA A 26 -5.75 -7.35 -16.09
CA ALA A 26 -4.60 -7.19 -15.21
C ALA A 26 -4.39 -8.48 -14.41
N CYS A 27 -3.14 -8.87 -14.25
CA CYS A 27 -2.72 -10.14 -13.69
C CYS A 27 -1.76 -9.94 -12.52
N ALA A 28 -1.92 -10.77 -11.49
CA ALA A 28 -1.14 -10.74 -10.27
C ALA A 28 -0.40 -12.06 -10.00
N GLY A 29 0.62 -11.99 -9.14
CA GLY A 29 1.21 -13.16 -8.48
C GLY A 29 2.60 -13.53 -8.99
N ALA A 30 3.57 -13.52 -8.08
CA ALA A 30 4.91 -14.04 -8.36
C ALA A 30 4.83 -15.53 -8.72
N GLY A 31 5.49 -15.93 -9.80
CA GLY A 31 5.39 -17.29 -10.34
C GLY A 31 4.28 -17.50 -11.37
N TYR A 32 3.33 -16.56 -11.48
CA TYR A 32 2.24 -16.59 -12.48
C TYR A 32 2.34 -15.40 -13.43
N ALA A 33 2.22 -14.18 -12.92
CA ALA A 33 2.33 -12.92 -13.67
C ALA A 33 3.79 -12.48 -13.88
N ASN A 34 4.60 -13.39 -14.43
CA ASN A 34 6.02 -13.16 -14.71
C ASN A 34 6.21 -12.36 -16.02
N HIS A 35 7.40 -11.81 -16.21
CA HIS A 35 7.81 -11.21 -17.48
C HIS A 35 8.00 -12.29 -18.54
N ALA A 36 6.98 -12.46 -19.39
CA ALA A 36 6.95 -13.34 -20.56
C ALA A 36 5.88 -12.82 -21.54
N GLU A 37 5.98 -13.22 -22.81
CA GLU A 37 4.98 -12.86 -23.83
C GLU A 37 3.63 -13.54 -23.58
N ILE A 38 3.66 -14.75 -23.00
CA ILE A 38 2.48 -15.53 -22.64
C ILE A 38 2.67 -16.07 -21.22
N ILE A 39 1.63 -15.94 -20.40
CA ILE A 39 1.59 -16.41 -19.01
C ILE A 39 0.30 -17.17 -18.74
N ASN A 40 0.37 -18.17 -17.86
CA ASN A 40 -0.81 -18.86 -17.33
C ASN A 40 -1.05 -18.40 -15.89
N VAL A 41 -2.21 -17.82 -15.62
CA VAL A 41 -2.54 -17.17 -14.34
C VAL A 41 -3.84 -17.73 -13.77
N PRO A 42 -3.85 -18.15 -12.50
CA PRO A 42 -5.07 -18.58 -11.82
C PRO A 42 -6.17 -17.52 -11.88
N ARG A 43 -7.43 -17.93 -12.05
CA ARG A 43 -8.57 -17.01 -12.16
C ARG A 43 -8.61 -15.99 -11.01
N ASN A 44 -8.35 -16.40 -9.76
CA ASN A 44 -8.38 -15.50 -8.60
C ASN A 44 -7.34 -14.38 -8.63
N LEU A 45 -6.35 -14.43 -9.53
CA LEU A 45 -5.29 -13.43 -9.68
C LEU A 45 -5.46 -12.58 -10.95
N VAL A 46 -6.66 -12.58 -11.54
CA VAL A 46 -6.98 -11.85 -12.77
C VAL A 46 -8.20 -10.97 -12.54
N CYS A 47 -8.17 -9.73 -13.04
CA CYS A 47 -9.34 -8.87 -13.15
C CYS A 47 -9.40 -8.19 -14.53
N LYS A 48 -10.61 -7.85 -14.99
CA LYS A 48 -10.79 -7.12 -16.25
C LYS A 48 -10.32 -5.68 -16.11
N ILE A 49 -9.72 -5.16 -17.17
CA ILE A 49 -9.33 -3.76 -17.31
C ILE A 49 -10.57 -2.98 -17.77
N PRO A 50 -10.96 -1.89 -17.07
CA PRO A 50 -12.01 -1.00 -17.55
C PRO A 50 -11.70 -0.40 -18.92
N GLU A 51 -12.73 -0.06 -19.70
CA GLU A 51 -12.54 0.44 -21.08
C GLU A 51 -11.64 1.69 -21.17
N ASN A 52 -11.64 2.52 -20.13
CA ASN A 52 -10.93 3.79 -20.07
C ASN A 52 -9.53 3.69 -19.44
N VAL A 53 -9.01 2.49 -19.17
CA VAL A 53 -7.69 2.26 -18.58
C VAL A 53 -6.83 1.53 -19.60
N ASP A 54 -5.62 2.03 -19.84
CA ASP A 54 -4.70 1.40 -20.78
C ASP A 54 -3.89 0.26 -20.13
N PHE A 55 -3.08 -0.44 -20.92
CA PHE A 55 -2.29 -1.56 -20.41
C PHE A 55 -1.20 -1.12 -19.44
N ASP A 56 -0.57 0.03 -19.67
CA ASP A 56 0.54 0.51 -18.86
C ASP A 56 0.05 0.88 -17.46
N GLU A 57 -1.08 1.58 -17.36
CA GLU A 57 -1.78 1.87 -16.11
C GLU A 57 -2.27 0.58 -15.43
N ALA A 58 -2.89 -0.33 -16.19
CA ALA A 58 -3.40 -1.58 -15.65
C ALA A 58 -2.30 -2.49 -15.09
N ALA A 59 -1.06 -2.39 -15.59
CA ALA A 59 0.09 -3.11 -15.05
C ALA A 59 0.40 -2.72 -13.59
N PHE A 60 -0.09 -1.56 -13.11
CA PHE A 60 0.02 -1.15 -11.71
C PHE A 60 -1.06 -1.74 -10.80
N THR A 61 -2.05 -2.47 -11.32
CA THR A 61 -3.19 -2.97 -10.52
C THR A 61 -2.74 -3.79 -9.31
N THR A 62 -1.77 -4.70 -9.47
CA THR A 62 -1.33 -5.55 -8.36
C THR A 62 -0.58 -4.74 -7.29
N VAL A 63 0.27 -3.79 -7.69
CA VAL A 63 0.98 -2.92 -6.73
C VAL A 63 0.02 -1.95 -6.05
N GLY A 64 -0.98 -1.44 -6.76
CA GLY A 64 -2.08 -0.66 -6.19
C GLY A 64 -2.89 -1.47 -5.18
N ALA A 65 -3.14 -2.76 -5.45
CA ALA A 65 -3.82 -3.64 -4.50
C ALA A 65 -2.98 -3.90 -3.22
N ILE A 66 -1.65 -3.97 -3.33
CA ILE A 66 -0.76 -4.05 -2.16
C ILE A 66 -0.84 -2.76 -1.33
N ALA A 67 -0.75 -1.60 -2.00
CA ALA A 67 -0.92 -0.30 -1.34
C ALA A 67 -2.28 -0.23 -0.61
N MET A 68 -3.36 -0.53 -1.33
CA MET A 68 -4.72 -0.52 -0.80
C MET A 68 -4.93 -1.51 0.36
N HIS A 69 -4.27 -2.66 0.37
CA HIS A 69 -4.43 -3.61 1.46
C HIS A 69 -3.88 -3.04 2.79
N GLY A 70 -2.77 -2.30 2.75
CA GLY A 70 -2.27 -1.55 3.92
C GLY A 70 -3.31 -0.57 4.46
N ILE A 71 -3.97 0.17 3.57
CA ILE A 71 -5.03 1.12 3.92
C ILE A 71 -6.25 0.41 4.52
N ARG A 72 -6.68 -0.72 3.93
CA ARG A 72 -7.79 -1.53 4.48
C ARG A 72 -7.48 -2.06 5.87
N ARG A 73 -6.24 -2.51 6.11
CA ARG A 73 -5.78 -2.96 7.44
C ARG A 73 -5.79 -1.83 8.45
N ALA A 74 -5.52 -0.60 8.01
CA ALA A 74 -5.62 0.59 8.85
C ALA A 74 -7.07 0.98 9.20
N GLN A 75 -8.06 0.47 8.46
CA GLN A 75 -9.48 0.81 8.62
C GLN A 75 -9.71 2.34 8.64
N VAL A 76 -9.02 3.05 7.74
CA VAL A 76 -9.09 4.51 7.59
C VAL A 76 -10.54 4.96 7.40
N GLN A 77 -10.92 5.98 8.15
CA GLN A 77 -12.20 6.68 8.04
C GLN A 77 -12.02 8.06 7.38
N PHE A 78 -13.12 8.64 6.91
CA PHE A 78 -13.12 10.01 6.39
C PHE A 78 -12.66 10.99 7.48
N GLY A 79 -11.70 11.87 7.13
CA GLY A 79 -11.14 12.85 8.06
C GLY A 79 -10.02 12.32 8.96
N ASP A 80 -9.65 11.05 8.90
CA ASP A 80 -8.51 10.52 9.65
C ASP A 80 -7.20 11.17 9.20
N ASN A 81 -6.30 11.45 10.15
CA ASN A 81 -4.92 11.80 9.86
C ASN A 81 -4.11 10.52 9.64
N VAL A 82 -3.60 10.34 8.42
CA VAL A 82 -2.85 9.15 8.03
C VAL A 82 -1.43 9.51 7.62
N VAL A 83 -0.45 8.94 8.31
CA VAL A 83 0.96 9.08 7.93
C VAL A 83 1.36 7.92 7.02
N VAL A 84 2.01 8.25 5.91
CA VAL A 84 2.62 7.30 4.98
C VAL A 84 4.15 7.41 5.11
N ILE A 85 4.79 6.38 5.69
CA ILE A 85 6.25 6.30 5.81
C ILE A 85 6.81 5.46 4.66
N GLY A 86 7.62 6.09 3.82
CA GLY A 86 8.12 5.56 2.57
C GLY A 86 7.23 5.96 1.40
N LEU A 87 7.69 6.92 0.60
CA LEU A 87 7.07 7.45 -0.61
C LEU A 87 7.72 6.89 -1.89
N GLY A 88 8.16 5.62 -1.82
CA GLY A 88 8.45 4.83 -3.03
C GLY A 88 7.15 4.50 -3.79
N LEU A 89 7.22 3.59 -4.78
CA LEU A 89 6.08 3.27 -5.64
C LEU A 89 4.76 3.00 -4.87
N LEU A 90 4.79 2.13 -3.87
CA LEU A 90 3.60 1.82 -3.07
C LEU A 90 3.11 3.02 -2.26
N GLY A 91 4.03 3.81 -1.69
CA GLY A 91 3.69 5.01 -0.94
C GLY A 91 3.05 6.08 -1.80
N GLN A 92 3.55 6.30 -3.02
CA GLN A 92 2.97 7.25 -3.99
C GLN A 92 1.54 6.85 -4.40
N ILE A 93 1.28 5.56 -4.58
CA ILE A 93 -0.07 5.07 -4.86
C ILE A 93 -0.95 5.21 -3.61
N ALA A 94 -0.43 4.86 -2.44
CA ALA A 94 -1.17 4.90 -1.19
C ALA A 94 -1.61 6.31 -0.81
N THR A 95 -0.74 7.32 -0.95
CA THR A 95 -1.08 8.72 -0.65
C THR A 95 -2.25 9.19 -1.51
N GLN A 96 -2.22 8.92 -2.82
CA GLN A 96 -3.31 9.25 -3.73
C GLN A 96 -4.62 8.53 -3.38
N ILE A 97 -4.58 7.24 -3.05
CA ILE A 97 -5.77 6.49 -2.61
C ILE A 97 -6.34 7.07 -1.32
N LEU A 98 -5.49 7.36 -0.33
CA LEU A 98 -5.90 7.95 0.94
C LEU A 98 -6.53 9.33 0.75
N LYS A 99 -5.94 10.16 -0.13
CA LYS A 99 -6.46 11.48 -0.45
C LYS A 99 -7.85 11.39 -1.09
N ALA A 100 -8.01 10.49 -2.06
CA ALA A 100 -9.30 10.21 -2.69
C ALA A 100 -10.33 9.62 -1.69
N ALA A 101 -9.87 8.89 -0.68
CA ALA A 101 -10.71 8.37 0.41
C ALA A 101 -11.11 9.44 1.45
N GLY A 102 -10.64 10.69 1.30
CA GLY A 102 -10.98 11.80 2.19
C GLY A 102 -10.19 11.82 3.51
N ALA A 103 -9.03 11.17 3.56
CA ALA A 103 -8.10 11.29 4.67
C ALA A 103 -7.22 12.55 4.55
N HIS A 104 -6.71 13.01 5.69
CA HIS A 104 -5.62 13.98 5.75
C HIS A 104 -4.29 13.24 5.69
N VAL A 105 -3.52 13.45 4.64
CA VAL A 105 -2.38 12.58 4.30
C VAL A 105 -1.06 13.28 4.58
N ILE A 106 -0.22 12.65 5.39
CA ILE A 106 1.11 13.13 5.77
C ILE A 106 2.17 12.18 5.19
N GLY A 107 2.96 12.64 4.22
CA GLY A 107 3.98 11.82 3.56
C GLY A 107 5.38 11.99 4.18
N ILE A 108 6.12 10.89 4.37
CA ILE A 108 7.49 10.93 4.91
C ILE A 108 8.38 10.00 4.08
N ASP A 109 9.52 10.50 3.57
CA ASP A 109 10.54 9.68 2.91
C ASP A 109 11.94 10.28 3.10
N LEU A 110 12.99 9.46 3.02
CA LEU A 110 14.38 9.90 3.08
C LEU A 110 14.80 10.69 1.83
N MET A 111 14.20 10.38 0.68
CA MET A 111 14.54 10.94 -0.63
C MET A 111 13.69 12.17 -0.92
N LYS A 112 14.33 13.34 -1.05
CA LYS A 112 13.66 14.63 -1.27
C LYS A 112 12.83 14.65 -2.56
N GLU A 113 13.29 13.97 -3.59
CA GLU A 113 12.62 13.82 -4.87
C GLU A 113 11.29 13.06 -4.74
N ARG A 114 11.20 12.06 -3.86
CA ARG A 114 9.95 11.32 -3.60
C ARG A 114 8.97 12.14 -2.79
N VAL A 115 9.49 12.92 -1.84
CA VAL A 115 8.71 13.92 -1.09
C VAL A 115 8.15 14.98 -2.04
N ALA A 116 8.95 15.47 -2.98
CA ALA A 116 8.52 16.44 -3.98
C ALA A 116 7.44 15.85 -4.91
N LEU A 117 7.65 14.62 -5.40
CA LEU A 117 6.69 13.93 -6.26
C LEU A 117 5.32 13.74 -5.55
N ALA A 118 5.31 13.35 -4.28
CA ALA A 118 4.07 13.16 -3.53
C ALA A 118 3.27 14.47 -3.39
N LYS A 119 3.96 15.61 -3.28
CA LYS A 119 3.34 16.95 -3.27
C LYS A 119 2.85 17.34 -4.65
N GLU A 120 3.67 17.12 -5.69
CA GLU A 120 3.33 17.44 -7.08
C GLU A 120 2.07 16.70 -7.55
N LEU A 121 1.95 15.41 -7.21
CA LEU A 121 0.77 14.60 -7.52
C LEU A 121 -0.45 14.95 -6.65
N GLY A 122 -0.31 15.84 -5.66
CA GLY A 122 -1.37 16.19 -4.71
C GLY A 122 -1.81 15.04 -3.80
N GLY A 123 -1.01 13.96 -3.72
CA GLY A 123 -1.35 12.77 -2.95
C GLY A 123 -1.24 12.99 -1.44
N ALA A 124 -0.47 13.98 -1.00
CA ALA A 124 -0.30 14.29 0.41
C ALA A 124 -0.48 15.79 0.69
N ASP A 125 -1.17 16.10 1.79
CA ASP A 125 -1.42 17.47 2.26
C ASP A 125 -0.13 18.15 2.71
N ILE A 126 0.72 17.37 3.37
CA ILE A 126 2.04 17.79 3.80
C ILE A 126 3.02 16.63 3.64
N CYS A 127 4.27 16.95 3.34
CA CYS A 127 5.33 15.95 3.35
C CYS A 127 6.64 16.49 3.91
N PHE A 128 7.37 15.59 4.57
CA PHE A 128 8.64 15.85 5.22
C PHE A 128 9.71 14.90 4.69
N THR A 129 10.95 15.39 4.62
CA THR A 129 12.09 14.49 4.50
C THR A 129 12.32 13.82 5.86
N ALA A 130 12.50 12.50 5.88
CA ALA A 130 12.73 11.77 7.11
C ALA A 130 14.00 12.27 7.83
N GLY A 131 13.90 12.41 9.14
CA GLY A 131 14.90 13.01 10.01
C GLY A 131 14.42 13.01 11.46
N ASN A 132 15.22 13.59 12.37
CA ASN A 132 14.90 13.61 13.80
C ASN A 132 13.64 14.43 14.13
N ASP A 133 13.22 15.33 13.24
CA ASP A 133 12.07 16.21 13.38
C ASP A 133 10.78 15.63 12.81
N ALA A 134 10.80 14.44 12.21
CA ALA A 134 9.63 13.83 11.56
C ALA A 134 8.43 13.66 12.52
N VAL A 135 8.69 13.18 13.74
CA VAL A 135 7.66 13.00 14.78
C VAL A 135 7.09 14.36 15.20
N ASP A 136 7.96 15.33 15.50
CA ASP A 136 7.55 16.67 15.93
C ASP A 136 6.73 17.39 14.86
N ASN A 137 7.11 17.22 13.59
CA ASN A 137 6.37 17.77 12.45
C ASN A 137 4.96 17.17 12.32
N VAL A 138 4.81 15.86 12.53
CA VAL A 138 3.48 15.20 12.55
C VAL A 138 2.66 15.67 13.74
N LEU A 139 3.26 15.73 14.94
CA LEU A 139 2.58 16.22 16.14
C LEU A 139 2.14 17.67 15.96
N LYS A 140 2.98 18.53 15.40
CA LYS A 140 2.62 19.92 15.09
C LYS A 140 1.46 20.04 14.10
N TYR A 141 1.45 19.20 13.07
CA TYR A 141 0.36 19.19 12.08
C TYR A 141 -0.96 18.66 12.68
N THR A 142 -0.89 17.81 13.70
CA THR A 142 -2.03 17.18 14.36
C THR A 142 -2.36 17.79 15.72
N ASP A 143 -1.98 19.06 15.95
CA ASP A 143 -2.23 19.81 17.19
C ASP A 143 -1.79 19.08 18.48
N GLY A 144 -0.71 18.30 18.39
CA GLY A 144 -0.13 17.51 19.46
C GLY A 144 -0.85 16.18 19.74
N ILE A 145 -1.91 15.84 18.99
CA ILE A 145 -2.72 14.63 19.22
C ILE A 145 -2.03 13.39 18.65
N GLY A 146 -1.38 13.52 17.49
CA GLY A 146 -0.83 12.42 16.72
C GLY A 146 -1.80 11.89 15.65
N ALA A 147 -1.28 11.03 14.77
CA ALA A 147 -2.03 10.49 13.64
C ALA A 147 -2.89 9.28 14.03
N ASP A 148 -4.06 9.14 13.41
CA ASP A 148 -4.99 8.02 13.61
C ASP A 148 -4.41 6.69 13.10
N SER A 149 -3.70 6.74 11.97
CA SER A 149 -3.02 5.58 11.40
C SER A 149 -1.66 5.93 10.80
N ILE A 150 -0.70 5.03 10.94
CA ILE A 150 0.60 5.11 10.28
C ILE A 150 0.79 3.87 9.43
N ILE A 151 1.04 4.05 8.14
CA ILE A 151 1.27 2.96 7.19
C ILE A 151 2.70 3.03 6.67
N ILE A 152 3.46 1.96 6.89
CA ILE A 152 4.89 1.88 6.59
C ILE A 152 5.09 1.06 5.32
N TYR A 153 5.44 1.73 4.22
CA TYR A 153 5.86 1.12 2.95
C TYR A 153 7.38 1.13 2.75
N ALA A 154 8.14 1.65 3.71
CA ALA A 154 9.60 1.65 3.69
C ALA A 154 10.20 0.23 3.76
N ALA A 155 11.41 0.06 3.24
CA ALA A 155 12.19 -1.16 3.36
C ALA A 155 13.57 -0.85 3.94
N THR A 156 13.89 -1.42 5.11
CA THR A 156 15.16 -1.22 5.83
C THR A 156 15.33 -2.29 6.91
N THR A 157 16.55 -2.57 7.37
CA THR A 157 16.77 -3.42 8.56
C THR A 157 16.57 -2.68 9.88
N SER A 158 16.43 -1.35 9.84
CA SER A 158 16.28 -0.51 11.03
C SER A 158 14.87 -0.61 11.64
N ASN A 159 14.80 -0.49 12.97
CA ASN A 159 13.54 -0.34 13.72
C ASN A 159 12.99 1.10 13.66
N GLU A 160 13.77 2.05 13.15
CA GLU A 160 13.45 3.49 13.19
C GLU A 160 12.06 3.83 12.62
N PRO A 161 11.62 3.30 11.45
CA PRO A 161 10.28 3.59 10.93
C PRO A 161 9.16 3.20 11.90
N VAL A 162 9.31 2.07 12.60
CA VAL A 162 8.29 1.60 13.55
C VAL A 162 8.35 2.40 14.85
N LYS A 163 9.55 2.72 15.34
CA LYS A 163 9.73 3.56 16.53
C LYS A 163 9.09 4.93 16.35
N GLN A 164 9.39 5.60 15.24
CA GLN A 164 8.79 6.89 14.91
C GLN A 164 7.28 6.77 14.73
N ALA A 165 6.79 5.72 14.04
CA ALA A 165 5.36 5.48 13.86
C ALA A 165 4.61 5.41 15.20
N MET A 166 5.13 4.68 16.18
CA MET A 166 4.53 4.60 17.53
C MET A 166 4.57 5.94 18.27
N GLN A 167 5.63 6.73 18.08
CA GLN A 167 5.77 8.05 18.72
C GLN A 167 4.78 9.07 18.14
N MET A 168 4.55 9.05 16.82
CA MET A 168 3.64 9.98 16.15
C MET A 168 2.17 9.51 16.13
N ALA A 169 1.88 8.26 16.51
CA ALA A 169 0.53 7.76 16.66
C ALA A 169 -0.21 8.43 17.83
N ARG A 170 -1.50 8.70 17.64
CA ARG A 170 -2.40 9.06 18.74
C ARG A 170 -2.65 7.87 19.68
N LYS A 171 -3.26 8.14 20.82
CA LYS A 171 -3.85 7.06 21.65
C LYS A 171 -4.92 6.32 20.86
N LYS A 172 -4.88 4.99 20.91
CA LYS A 172 -5.71 4.03 20.16
C LYS A 172 -5.51 4.09 18.64
N GLY A 173 -4.38 4.64 18.21
CA GLY A 173 -3.98 4.66 16.80
C GLY A 173 -3.47 3.30 16.32
N ARG A 174 -3.35 3.17 15.01
CA ARG A 174 -2.88 1.93 14.36
C ARG A 174 -1.56 2.12 13.64
N VAL A 175 -0.65 1.16 13.78
CA VAL A 175 0.60 1.10 13.01
C VAL A 175 0.55 -0.13 12.11
N ILE A 176 0.65 0.09 10.80
CA ILE A 176 0.52 -0.93 9.76
C ILE A 176 1.86 -1.07 9.04
N VAL A 177 2.48 -2.23 9.17
CA VAL A 177 3.72 -2.56 8.44
C VAL A 177 3.36 -3.30 7.16
N VAL A 178 3.64 -2.66 6.01
CA VAL A 178 3.50 -3.26 4.67
C VAL A 178 4.87 -3.61 4.10
N GLY A 179 5.85 -2.71 4.28
CA GLY A 179 7.22 -2.93 3.86
C GLY A 179 8.01 -3.82 4.82
N ALA A 180 9.27 -4.09 4.48
CA ALA A 180 10.17 -4.90 5.29
C ALA A 180 11.02 -4.00 6.19
N VAL A 181 10.65 -3.89 7.47
CA VAL A 181 11.35 -3.07 8.47
C VAL A 181 11.82 -3.90 9.66
N GLY A 182 12.78 -3.39 10.44
CA GLY A 182 13.11 -3.97 11.74
C GLY A 182 11.91 -3.91 12.69
N MET A 183 11.71 -4.96 13.47
CA MET A 183 10.58 -5.11 14.40
C MET A 183 11.02 -5.61 15.78
N ASP A 184 12.17 -5.14 16.27
CA ASP A 184 12.51 -5.27 17.69
C ASP A 184 11.88 -4.09 18.44
N LEU A 185 10.74 -4.37 19.09
CA LEU A 185 9.78 -3.36 19.55
C LEU A 185 9.68 -3.30 21.07
N ASP A 186 9.72 -2.08 21.59
CA ASP A 186 9.48 -1.80 23.01
C ASP A 186 7.98 -1.92 23.34
N ARG A 187 7.63 -2.56 24.46
CA ARG A 187 6.23 -2.73 24.89
C ARG A 187 5.58 -1.42 25.33
N SER A 188 6.35 -0.48 25.89
CA SER A 188 5.80 0.69 26.60
C SER A 188 4.87 1.56 25.74
N PRO A 189 5.22 1.92 24.48
CA PRO A 189 4.33 2.71 23.63
C PRO A 189 2.98 2.03 23.35
N PHE A 190 2.97 0.70 23.16
CA PHE A 190 1.73 -0.05 22.98
C PHE A 190 0.83 0.01 24.20
N TYR A 191 1.43 -0.08 25.39
CA TYR A 191 0.67 -0.05 26.64
C TYR A 191 0.15 1.36 26.97
N GLU A 192 1.00 2.38 26.83
CA GLU A 192 0.67 3.77 27.20
C GLU A 192 -0.36 4.41 26.27
N LYS A 193 -0.30 4.05 24.98
CA LYS A 193 -1.20 4.58 23.96
C LYS A 193 -2.28 3.59 23.53
N GLU A 194 -2.23 2.34 23.97
CA GLU A 194 -3.16 1.29 23.53
C GLU A 194 -3.14 1.13 21.99
N LEU A 195 -1.94 1.04 21.41
CA LEU A 195 -1.77 0.98 19.95
C LEU A 195 -2.10 -0.40 19.40
N ASP A 196 -2.77 -0.44 18.25
CA ASP A 196 -2.84 -1.63 17.41
C ASP A 196 -1.61 -1.71 16.50
N PHE A 197 -0.96 -2.88 16.48
CA PHE A 197 0.13 -3.17 15.55
C PHE A 197 -0.28 -4.27 14.59
N LEU A 198 -0.25 -3.96 13.30
CA LEU A 198 -0.79 -4.83 12.25
C LEU A 198 0.26 -5.04 11.15
N ILE A 199 0.43 -6.29 10.75
CA ILE A 199 1.13 -6.60 9.51
C ILE A 199 0.13 -6.63 8.35
N SER A 200 0.56 -6.14 7.20
CA SER A 200 -0.11 -6.26 5.92
C SER A 200 0.74 -7.12 5.00
N CYS A 201 0.17 -8.21 4.48
CA CYS A 201 0.86 -9.08 3.55
C CYS A 201 0.22 -8.96 2.17
N SER A 202 0.99 -8.48 1.20
CA SER A 202 0.59 -8.46 -0.21
C SER A 202 -0.73 -7.71 -0.45
N TYR A 203 -1.59 -8.22 -1.35
CA TYR A 203 -2.86 -7.63 -1.74
C TYR A 203 -4.07 -8.25 -0.99
N GLY A 204 -3.83 -8.96 0.12
CA GLY A 204 -4.87 -9.41 1.05
C GLY A 204 -5.50 -10.78 0.76
N PRO A 205 -6.74 -11.02 1.27
CA PRO A 205 -7.44 -12.31 1.18
C PRO A 205 -7.60 -12.82 -0.25
N GLY A 206 -7.73 -14.13 -0.42
CA GLY A 206 -7.94 -14.77 -1.72
C GLY A 206 -6.67 -15.03 -2.54
N ARG A 207 -5.54 -14.36 -2.26
CA ARG A 207 -4.27 -14.57 -2.98
C ARG A 207 -3.80 -16.03 -2.97
N TYR A 208 -3.76 -16.62 -1.78
CA TYR A 208 -3.21 -17.96 -1.55
C TYR A 208 -4.27 -19.06 -1.67
N GLU A 209 -5.52 -18.69 -1.95
CA GLU A 209 -6.60 -19.63 -2.14
C GLU A 209 -6.55 -20.21 -3.56
N LYS A 210 -6.60 -21.54 -3.66
CA LYS A 210 -6.71 -22.21 -4.95
C LYS A 210 -8.15 -22.15 -5.42
N ARG A 211 -8.50 -21.18 -6.28
CA ARG A 211 -9.72 -21.25 -7.10
C ARG A 211 -9.31 -21.67 -8.51
N THR A 212 -9.22 -22.99 -8.66
CA THR A 212 -9.17 -23.81 -9.90
C THR A 212 -8.24 -23.34 -11.02
N LEU A 213 -7.18 -24.11 -11.25
CA LEU A 213 -6.34 -24.09 -12.45
C LEU A 213 -6.91 -24.99 -13.58
N ASP A 214 -8.12 -25.53 -13.39
CA ASP A 214 -8.77 -26.55 -14.25
C ASP A 214 -9.91 -25.98 -15.12
#